data_AF-A0A136Q3F7-F1
#
_entry.id   AF-A0A136Q3F7-F1
#
_cell.length_a   1.000
_cell.length_b   1.000
_cell.length_c   1.000
_cell.angle_alpha   90.00
_cell.angle_beta   90.00
_cell.angle_gamma   90.00
#
_symmetry.space_group_name_H-M   'P 1'
#
loop_
_entity.id
_entity.type
_entity.pdbx_description
1 polymer ?
#
loop_
_entity_poly.entity_id
_entity_poly.type
_entity_poly.pdbx_seq_one_letter_code
_entity_poly.pdbx_strand_id
1 'polypeptide(L)'
;MKKLTEKQLNFWQIFLGIAAGIGIWLAIYFGSESDNILLQYLFVIIFAVIIFGQRKIERTLDMRLTLFTKFWLIGLIIGLGLFILVGALTGRMFN
;
A
#
# COMPACT_ATOMS: atom_id res chain seq x y z
N MET A 1 26.48 -8.66 7.87
CA MET A 1 25.14 -9.04 7.39
C MET A 1 25.32 -9.75 6.05
N LYS A 2 24.81 -10.99 5.88
CA LYS A 2 24.83 -11.66 4.57
C LYS A 2 24.02 -10.78 3.61
N LYS A 3 24.66 -10.21 2.60
CA LYS A 3 23.97 -9.44 1.56
C LYS A 3 22.93 -10.37 0.93
N LEU A 4 21.66 -9.95 0.96
CA LEU A 4 20.59 -10.66 0.25
C LEU A 4 21.00 -10.80 -1.22
N THR A 5 20.77 -11.98 -1.79
CA THR A 5 20.97 -12.15 -3.24
C THR A 5 19.97 -11.30 -4.01
N GLU A 6 20.32 -10.86 -5.21
CA GLU A 6 19.48 -9.97 -6.04
C GLU A 6 18.07 -10.52 -6.25
N LYS A 7 17.95 -11.85 -6.45
CA LYS A 7 16.65 -12.53 -6.56
C LYS A 7 15.81 -12.41 -5.28
N GLN A 8 16.42 -12.57 -4.10
CA GLN A 8 15.72 -12.43 -2.82
C GLN A 8 15.29 -10.98 -2.58
N LEU A 9 16.15 -10.02 -2.92
CA LEU A 9 15.85 -8.61 -2.80
C LEU A 9 14.66 -8.20 -3.69
N ASN A 10 14.65 -8.67 -4.94
CA ASN A 10 13.53 -8.43 -5.85
C ASN A 10 12.25 -9.09 -5.35
N PHE A 11 12.32 -10.33 -4.86
CA PHE A 11 11.18 -11.02 -4.26
C PHE A 11 10.59 -10.23 -3.08
N TRP A 12 11.43 -9.79 -2.14
CA TRP A 12 10.99 -9.01 -0.98
C TRP A 12 10.38 -7.67 -1.37
N GLN A 13 10.96 -6.97 -2.34
CA GLN A 13 10.38 -5.73 -2.83
C GLN A 13 8.98 -5.92 -3.40
N ILE A 14 8.78 -6.96 -4.23
CA ILE A 14 7.48 -7.27 -4.82
C ILE A 14 6.48 -7.65 -3.73
N PHE A 15 6.86 -8.59 -2.86
CA PHE A 15 6.01 -9.08 -1.78
C PHE A 15 5.58 -7.95 -0.84
N LEU A 16 6.53 -7.13 -0.38
CA LEU A 16 6.24 -6.00 0.50
C LEU A 16 5.41 -4.93 -0.22
N GLY A 17 5.65 -4.69 -1.52
CA GLY A 17 4.87 -3.73 -2.30
C GLY A 17 3.41 -4.13 -2.41
N ILE A 18 3.14 -5.41 -2.70
CA ILE A 18 1.78 -5.96 -2.73
C ILE A 18 1.14 -5.88 -1.34
N ALA A 19 1.85 -6.32 -0.29
CA ALA A 19 1.36 -6.28 1.09
C ALA A 19 1.02 -4.85 1.55
N ALA A 20 1.85 -3.87 1.20
CA ALA A 20 1.59 -2.46 1.46
C ALA A 20 0.33 -1.95 0.76
N GLY A 21 0.11 -2.36 -0.50
CA GLY A 21 -1.10 -2.03 -1.26
C GLY A 21 -2.34 -2.60 -0.59
N ILE A 22 -2.33 -3.89 -0.23
CA ILE A 22 -3.42 -4.55 0.49
C ILE A 22 -3.67 -3.88 1.85
N GLY A 23 -2.61 -3.54 2.59
CA GLY A 23 -2.71 -2.90 3.89
C GLY A 23 -3.42 -1.54 3.85
N ILE A 24 -3.16 -0.73 2.81
CA ILE A 24 -3.89 0.53 2.59
C ILE A 24 -5.38 0.26 2.39
N TRP A 25 -5.73 -0.69 1.51
CA TRP A 25 -7.13 -1.01 1.22
C TRP A 25 -7.87 -1.56 2.43
N LEU A 26 -7.23 -2.43 3.23
CA LEU A 26 -7.80 -2.90 4.48
C LEU A 26 -8.04 -1.74 5.45
N ALA A 27 -7.09 -0.81 5.59
CA ALA A 27 -7.28 0.34 6.46
C ALA A 27 -8.40 1.28 5.98
N ILE A 28 -8.56 1.47 4.68
CA ILE A 28 -9.70 2.22 4.13
C ILE A 28 -11.01 1.48 4.44
N TYR A 29 -11.07 0.17 4.17
CA TYR A 29 -12.27 -0.64 4.39
C TYR A 29 -12.71 -0.67 5.86
N PHE A 30 -11.77 -0.87 6.78
CA PHE A 30 -12.08 -0.87 8.22
C PHE A 30 -12.31 0.55 8.77
N GLY A 31 -11.73 1.57 8.14
CA GLY A 31 -11.89 2.96 8.55
C GLY A 31 -13.19 3.62 8.08
N SER A 32 -13.76 3.19 6.95
CA SER A 32 -14.85 3.91 6.27
C SER A 32 -16.17 3.96 7.04
N GLU A 33 -16.46 2.95 7.85
CA GLU A 33 -17.70 2.87 8.65
C GLU A 33 -17.44 3.01 10.16
N SER A 34 -16.24 3.45 10.55
CA SER A 34 -15.88 3.56 11.95
C SER A 34 -16.26 4.92 12.55
N ASP A 35 -16.90 4.90 13.72
CA ASP A 35 -17.09 6.09 14.56
C ASP A 35 -15.79 6.57 15.24
N ASN A 36 -14.74 5.74 15.18
CA ASN A 36 -13.45 6.08 15.76
C ASN A 36 -12.61 6.86 14.75
N ILE A 37 -12.35 8.13 15.07
CA ILE A 37 -11.52 9.05 14.29
C ILE A 37 -10.16 8.43 13.94
N LEU A 38 -9.54 7.68 14.85
CA LEU A 38 -8.24 7.05 14.61
C LEU A 38 -8.31 6.00 13.50
N LEU A 39 -9.40 5.23 13.43
CA LEU A 39 -9.64 4.23 12.40
C LEU A 39 -9.95 4.88 11.05
N GLN A 40 -10.70 6.00 11.05
CA GLN A 40 -10.93 6.79 9.82
C GLN A 40 -9.61 7.30 9.22
N TYR A 41 -8.66 7.73 10.05
CA TYR A 41 -7.34 8.20 9.61
C TYR A 41 -6.27 7.10 9.51
N LEU A 42 -6.62 5.84 9.76
CA LEU A 42 -5.66 4.72 9.76
C LEU A 42 -4.96 4.58 8.41
N PHE A 43 -5.65 4.82 7.29
CA PHE A 43 -5.03 4.77 5.98
C PHE A 43 -3.92 5.82 5.82
N VAL A 44 -4.09 7.03 6.38
CA VAL A 44 -3.07 8.09 6.35
C VAL A 44 -1.86 7.68 7.17
N ILE A 45 -2.10 7.08 8.35
CA ILE A 45 -1.04 6.59 9.22
C ILE A 45 -0.23 5.49 8.52
N ILE A 46 -0.91 4.50 7.93
CA ILE A 46 -0.25 3.42 7.18
C ILE A 46 0.50 3.97 5.96
N PHE A 47 -0.11 4.90 5.22
CA PHE A 47 0.54 5.56 4.08
C PHE A 47 1.84 6.26 4.50
N ALA A 48 1.80 7.02 5.59
CA ALA A 48 2.98 7.69 6.13
C ALA A 48 4.06 6.67 6.52
N VAL A 49 3.69 5.61 7.24
CA VAL A 49 4.61 4.53 7.63
C VAL A 49 5.27 3.88 6.41
N ILE A 50 4.52 3.64 5.34
CA ILE A 50 5.05 3.08 4.09
C ILE A 50 6.07 4.03 3.45
N ILE A 51 5.73 5.31 3.27
CA ILE A 51 6.63 6.29 2.64
C ILE A 51 7.90 6.51 3.46
N PHE A 52 7.76 6.74 4.77
CA PHE A 52 8.91 6.96 5.65
C PHE A 52 9.75 5.68 5.81
N GLY A 53 9.11 4.52 5.90
CA GLY A 53 9.75 3.21 5.95
C GLY A 53 10.58 2.95 4.69
N GLN A 54 9.98 3.13 3.51
CA GLN A 54 10.68 3.03 2.23
C GLN A 54 11.90 3.94 2.21
N ARG A 55 11.72 5.24 2.50
CA ARG A 55 12.80 6.23 2.42
C ARG A 55 13.93 5.94 3.41
N LYS A 56 13.61 5.41 4.59
CA LYS A 56 14.60 4.98 5.58
C LYS A 56 15.38 3.77 5.09
N ILE A 57 14.73 2.77 4.50
CA ILE A 57 15.38 1.58 3.97
C ILE A 57 16.27 1.95 2.79
N GLU A 58 15.79 2.78 1.86
CA GLU A 58 16.56 3.23 0.69
C GLU A 58 17.87 3.94 1.10
N ARG A 59 17.80 4.81 2.11
CA ARG A 59 18.98 5.49 2.68
C ARG A 59 19.94 4.53 3.39
N THR A 60 19.41 3.48 4.03
CA THR A 60 20.22 2.54 4.81
C THR A 60 20.94 1.52 3.92
N LEU A 61 20.30 1.13 2.82
CA LEU A 61 20.82 0.11 1.90
C LEU A 61 21.47 0.73 0.65
N ASP A 62 21.50 2.06 0.55
CA ASP A 62 22.00 2.84 -0.61
C ASP A 62 21.48 2.32 -1.95
N MET A 63 20.19 1.99 -1.97
CA MET A 63 19.52 1.40 -3.13
C MET A 63 18.11 1.92 -3.27
N ARG A 64 17.62 2.00 -4.50
CA ARG A 64 16.23 2.40 -4.77
C ARG A 64 15.31 1.19 -4.69
N LEU A 65 14.18 1.32 -4.00
CA LEU A 65 13.15 0.29 -3.91
C LEU A 65 12.13 0.46 -5.05
N THR A 66 12.63 0.42 -6.29
CA THR A 66 11.83 0.67 -7.51
C THR A 66 10.73 -0.38 -7.71
N LEU A 67 11.04 -1.66 -7.48
CA LEU A 67 10.04 -2.73 -7.62
C LEU A 67 8.96 -2.62 -6.54
N PHE A 68 9.34 -2.31 -5.30
CA PHE A 68 8.39 -2.06 -4.22
C PHE A 68 7.42 -0.95 -4.61
N THR A 69 7.94 0.20 -5.02
CA THR A 69 7.13 1.37 -5.41
C THR A 69 6.18 1.02 -6.55
N LYS A 70 6.67 0.29 -7.56
CA LYS A 70 5.87 -0.14 -8.71
C LYS A 70 4.70 -1.03 -8.27
N PHE A 71 4.94 -2.07 -7.49
CA PHE A 71 3.89 -2.99 -7.07
C PHE A 71 2.92 -2.37 -6.05
N TRP A 72 3.42 -1.49 -5.19
CA TRP A 72 2.57 -0.71 -4.29
C TRP A 72 1.61 0.19 -5.06
N LEU A 73 2.09 0.94 -6.06
CA LEU A 73 1.27 1.76 -6.94
C LEU A 73 0.27 0.92 -7.75
N ILE A 74 0.69 -0.23 -8.29
CA ILE A 74 -0.21 -1.16 -8.98
C ILE A 74 -1.35 -1.58 -8.04
N GLY A 75 -1.06 -1.92 -6.78
CA GLY A 75 -2.08 -2.26 -5.79
C GLY A 75 -3.06 -1.13 -5.50
N LEU A 76 -2.58 0.12 -5.44
CA LEU A 76 -3.44 1.29 -5.29
C LEU A 76 -4.34 1.49 -6.53
N ILE A 77 -3.79 1.40 -7.73
CA ILE A 77 -4.54 1.57 -8.98
C ILE A 77 -5.59 0.47 -9.15
N ILE A 78 -5.22 -0.79 -8.93
CA ILE A 78 -6.15 -1.93 -9.04
C ILE A 78 -7.30 -1.77 -8.06
N GLY A 79 -7.01 -1.48 -6.79
CA GLY A 79 -8.07 -1.32 -5.80
C GLY A 79 -8.95 -0.10 -6.09
N LEU A 80 -8.40 0.99 -6.64
CA LEU A 80 -9.20 2.15 -7.05
C LEU A 80 -10.14 1.78 -8.19
N GLY A 81 -9.64 1.03 -9.18
CA GLY A 81 -10.46 0.51 -10.28
C GLY A 81 -11.58 -0.40 -9.76
N LEU A 82 -11.29 -1.29 -8.82
CA LEU A 82 -12.29 -2.15 -8.18
C LEU A 82 -13.32 -1.35 -7.39
N PHE A 83 -12.88 -0.36 -6.61
CA PHE A 83 -13.76 0.52 -5.84
C PHE A 83 -14.74 1.26 -6.75
N ILE A 84 -14.25 1.84 -7.85
CA ILE A 84 -15.08 2.51 -8.85
C ILE A 84 -16.05 1.52 -9.52
N LEU A 85 -15.58 0.35 -9.94
CA LEU A 85 -16.45 -0.66 -10.55
C LEU A 85 -17.56 -1.13 -9.60
N VAL A 86 -17.21 -1.44 -8.35
CA VAL A 86 -18.18 -1.86 -7.33
C VAL A 86 -19.16 -0.73 -7.02
N GLY A 87 -18.68 0.50 -6.85
CA GLY A 87 -19.53 1.68 -6.62
C GLY A 87 -20.51 1.94 -7.77
N ALA A 88 -20.06 1.77 -9.01
CA ALA A 88 -20.90 1.90 -10.21
C ALA A 88 -21.96 0.80 -10.28
N LEU A 89 -21.57 -0.46 -10.07
CA LEU A 89 -22.48 -1.62 -10.13
C LEU A 89 -23.52 -1.62 -9.00
N THR A 90 -23.16 -1.10 -7.83
CA THR A 90 -24.06 -1.04 -6.65
C THR A 90 -24.94 0.21 -6.62
N GLY A 91 -24.78 1.15 -7.57
CA GLY A 91 -25.52 2.41 -7.62
C GLY A 91 -25.16 3.40 -6.50
N ARG A 92 -24.15 3.09 -5.66
CA ARG A 92 -23.73 3.92 -4.52
C ARG A 92 -22.81 5.08 -4.90
N MET A 93 -22.34 5.15 -6.15
CA MET A 93 -21.42 6.21 -6.56
C MET A 93 -22.10 7.58 -6.78
N PHE A 94 -23.44 7.61 -6.94
CA PHE A 94 -24.21 8.80 -7.32
C PHE A 94 -25.34 9.17 -6.33
N ASN A 95 -25.40 8.48 -5.18
CA ASN A 95 -26.33 8.78 -4.08
C ASN A 95 -25.54 9.41 -2.93
#